data_AF-A0A094C9P0-F1
#
_entry.id   AF-A0A094C9P0-F1
#
_cell.length_a   1.000
_cell.length_b   1.000
_cell.length_c   1.000
_cell.angle_alpha   90.00
_cell.angle_beta   90.00
_cell.angle_gamma   90.00
#
_symmetry.space_group_name_H-M   'P 1'
#
loop_
_entity.id
_entity.type
_entity.pdbx_description
1 polymer ?
#
loop_
_entity_poly.entity_id
_entity_poly.type
_entity_poly.pdbx_seq_one_letter_code
_entity_poly.pdbx_strand_id
1 'polypeptide(L)' 'GQDGDEGEEVGEEEEEEGFEKMKSRIERAVEGTEKVRSVPLMTVYLSRVRIEALREAYGEQTNSKR' A
#
# COMPACT_ATOMS: atom_id res chain seq x y z
N GLY A 1 -9.47 -18.27 -31.21
CA GLY A 1 -8.47 -17.98 -30.17
C GLY A 1 -7.35 -17.21 -30.81
N GLN A 2 -7.00 -16.07 -30.22
CA GLN A 2 -5.62 -15.64 -30.03
C GLN A 2 -5.70 -14.45 -29.07
N ASP A 3 -5.24 -14.68 -27.85
CA ASP A 3 -4.90 -13.65 -26.87
C ASP A 3 -3.77 -12.78 -27.44
N GLY A 4 -3.86 -11.47 -27.22
CA GLY A 4 -2.87 -10.47 -27.61
C GLY A 4 -2.80 -9.40 -26.53
N ASP A 5 -2.10 -9.74 -25.46
CA ASP A 5 -1.52 -8.81 -24.49
C ASP A 5 -0.47 -7.95 -25.21
N GLU A 6 -0.74 -6.65 -25.36
CA GLU A 6 0.24 -5.69 -25.86
C GLU A 6 0.28 -4.47 -24.94
N GLY A 7 1.22 -4.54 -23.98
CA GLY A 7 2.22 -3.50 -23.76
C GLY A 7 1.68 -2.12 -23.39
N GLU A 8 1.60 -1.87 -22.09
CA GLU A 8 1.60 -0.53 -21.51
C GLU A 8 3.01 0.09 -21.70
N GLU A 9 3.30 0.66 -22.87
CA GLU A 9 4.43 1.59 -23.03
C GLU A 9 3.97 3.00 -22.64
N VAL A 10 4.17 3.36 -21.37
CA VAL A 10 4.16 4.77 -20.92
C VAL A 10 5.55 5.33 -21.16
N GLY A 11 5.85 5.61 -22.42
CA GLY A 11 7.06 6.29 -22.85
C GLY A 11 6.70 7.48 -23.71
N GLU A 12 6.42 8.63 -23.10
CA GLU A 12 6.39 9.95 -23.76
C GLU A 12 6.51 11.05 -22.67
N GLU A 13 7.66 11.06 -22.01
CA GLU A 13 8.15 12.26 -21.32
C GLU A 13 9.02 13.06 -22.30
N GLU A 14 8.42 13.76 -23.28
CA GLU A 14 9.07 14.93 -23.89
C GLU A 14 8.07 15.73 -24.74
N GLU A 15 8.10 17.05 -24.54
CA GLU A 15 7.47 18.11 -25.36
C GLU A 15 5.94 18.27 -25.32
N GLU A 16 5.44 19.13 -24.43
CA GLU A 16 4.35 20.07 -24.72
C GLU A 16 4.22 21.10 -23.56
N GLU A 17 5.14 22.07 -23.48
CA GLU A 17 5.16 23.14 -22.46
C GLU A 17 4.08 24.24 -22.68
N GLY A 18 3.02 23.98 -23.46
CA GLY A 18 2.08 25.02 -23.91
C GLY A 18 0.59 24.71 -23.81
N PHE A 19 0.17 23.46 -23.57
CA PHE A 19 -1.24 23.07 -23.52
C PHE A 19 -1.60 22.39 -22.19
N GLU A 20 -2.80 22.66 -21.70
CA GLU A 20 -3.33 22.02 -20.48
C GLU A 20 -3.60 20.54 -20.77
N LYS A 21 -2.71 19.65 -20.31
CA LYS A 21 -2.87 18.20 -20.48
C LYS A 21 -4.16 17.75 -19.78
N MET A 22 -5.07 17.17 -20.56
CA MET A 22 -6.32 16.66 -20.03
C MET A 22 -6.03 15.46 -19.12
N LYS A 23 -6.46 15.55 -17.85
CA LYS A 23 -6.26 14.46 -16.88
C LYS A 23 -6.88 13.16 -17.39
N SER A 24 -6.13 12.08 -17.26
CA SER A 24 -6.60 10.73 -17.56
C SER A 24 -7.77 10.34 -16.65
N ARG A 25 -8.51 9.29 -17.03
CA ARG A 25 -9.60 8.76 -16.19
C ARG A 25 -9.11 8.35 -14.80
N ILE A 26 -7.90 7.79 -14.72
CA ILE A 26 -7.28 7.35 -13.47
C ILE A 26 -6.91 8.57 -12.62
N GLU A 27 -6.21 9.55 -13.20
CA GLU A 27 -5.80 10.76 -12.51
C GLU A 27 -6.99 11.54 -11.94
N ARG A 28 -8.09 11.63 -12.70
CA ARG A 28 -9.34 12.24 -12.23
C ARG A 28 -9.99 11.44 -11.11
N ALA A 29 -9.94 10.12 -11.16
CA ALA A 29 -10.53 9.26 -10.13
C ALA A 29 -9.77 9.32 -8.80
N VAL A 30 -8.46 9.61 -8.84
CA VAL A 30 -7.63 9.78 -7.63
C VAL A 30 -7.42 11.24 -7.24
N GLU A 31 -7.97 12.19 -8.00
CA GLU A 31 -7.89 13.61 -7.70
C GLU A 31 -8.66 13.95 -6.41
N GLY A 32 -7.98 14.58 -5.45
CA GLY A 32 -8.53 14.89 -4.14
C GLY A 32 -8.53 13.71 -3.16
N THR A 33 -8.01 12.54 -3.56
CA THR A 33 -7.72 11.46 -2.61
C THR A 33 -6.44 11.78 -1.83
N GLU A 34 -6.46 11.50 -0.53
CA GLU A 34 -5.25 11.65 0.29
C GLU A 34 -4.18 10.66 -0.17
N LYS A 35 -3.00 11.18 -0.52
CA LYS A 35 -1.87 10.36 -0.92
C LYS A 35 -1.26 9.70 0.31
N VAL A 36 -1.73 8.50 0.66
CA VAL A 36 -1.18 7.70 1.75
C VAL A 36 0.23 7.22 1.36
N ARG A 37 1.24 7.74 2.04
CA ARG A 37 2.62 7.25 1.97
C ARG A 37 2.90 6.39 3.19
N SER A 38 2.87 5.07 3.04
CA SER A 38 3.33 4.17 4.11
C SER A 38 4.84 4.28 4.25
N VAL A 39 5.33 4.34 5.48
CA VAL A 39 6.76 4.24 5.80
C VAL A 39 7.01 2.81 6.27
N PRO A 40 8.01 2.09 5.72
CA PRO A 40 8.37 0.78 6.24
C PRO A 40 8.93 0.95 7.65
N LEU A 41 8.24 0.37 8.64
CA LEU A 41 8.66 0.38 10.04
C LEU A 41 9.02 -1.04 10.48
N MET A 42 10.16 -1.19 11.13
CA MET A 42 10.56 -2.41 11.82
C MET A 42 10.83 -2.07 13.27
N THR A 43 10.10 -2.71 14.18
CA THR A 43 10.27 -2.54 15.63
C THR A 43 10.70 -3.85 16.25
N VAL A 44 11.81 -3.82 17.00
CA VAL A 44 12.30 -4.98 17.75
C VAL A 44 11.92 -4.82 19.22
N TYR A 45 11.18 -5.78 19.76
CA TYR A 45 10.83 -5.83 21.18
C TYR A 45 11.76 -6.78 21.91
N LEU A 46 12.33 -6.33 23.04
CA LEU A 46 13.24 -7.11 23.86
C LEU A 46 12.58 -7.41 25.21
N SER A 47 12.58 -8.68 25.59
CA SER A 47 12.11 -9.15 26.89
C SER A 47 13.14 -10.05 27.53
N ARG A 48 13.26 -9.97 28.87
CA ARG A 48 14.06 -10.91 29.67
C ARG A 48 13.33 -12.23 29.90
N VAL A 49 12.01 -12.24 29.71
CA VAL A 49 11.15 -13.42 29.85
C VAL A 49 11.00 -14.06 28.48
N ARG A 50 11.15 -15.39 28.41
CA ARG A 50 11.01 -16.14 27.16
C ARG A 50 9.59 -16.01 26.59
N ILE A 51 9.47 -16.09 25.27
CA ILE A 51 8.21 -15.87 24.57
C ILE A 51 7.15 -16.89 24.94
N GLU A 52 7.51 -18.12 25.30
CA GLU A 52 6.57 -19.17 25.67
C GLU A 52 5.79 -18.80 26.94
N ALA A 53 6.48 -18.25 27.94
CA ALA A 53 5.85 -17.81 29.19
C ALA A 53 4.93 -16.59 28.97
N LEU A 54 5.33 -15.67 28.09
CA LEU A 54 4.49 -14.53 27.72
C LEU A 54 3.24 -14.97 26.95
N ARG A 55 3.38 -15.95 26.05
CA ARG A 55 2.28 -16.52 25.29
C ARG A 55 1.30 -17.27 26.19
N GLU A 56 1.77 -17.99 27.20
CA GLU A 56 0.89 -18.63 28.17
C GLU A 56 0.10 -17.61 28.99
N ALA A 57 0.76 -16.54 29.46
CA ALA A 57 0.11 -15.53 30.30
C ALA A 57 -0.83 -14.58 29.54
N TYR A 58 -0.51 -14.26 28.27
CA TYR A 58 -1.17 -13.18 27.52
C TYR A 58 -1.62 -13.57 26.10
N GLY A 59 -1.36 -14.79 25.66
CA GLY A 59 -1.64 -15.23 24.29
C GLY A 59 -3.10 -15.62 24.04
N GLU A 60 -3.92 -15.72 25.09
CA GLU A 60 -5.35 -16.00 24.96
C GLU A 60 -6.14 -14.69 24.76
N GLN A 61 -6.86 -14.60 23.64
CA GLN A 61 -7.78 -13.49 23.39
C GLN A 61 -9.06 -13.69 24.21
N THR A 62 -9.22 -12.92 25.28
CA THR A 62 -10.36 -13.02 26.22
C THR A 62 -11.62 -12.28 25.76
N ASN A 63 -11.64 -11.71 24.56
CA ASN A 63 -12.75 -10.92 24.01
C ASN A 63 -13.96 -11.76 23.53
N SER A 64 -14.17 -12.96 24.07
CA SER A 64 -15.27 -13.87 23.69
C SER A 64 -16.58 -13.64 24.46
N LYS A 65 -16.71 -12.56 25.24
CA LYS A 65 -17.96 -12.24 25.94
C LYS A 65 -18.80 -11.24 25.13
N ARG A 66 -19.98 -11.76 24.77
CA ARG A 66 -21.12 -11.14 24.08
C ARG A 66 -21.65 -9.89 24.77
#